data_AF-A0AAD3NGD2-F1
#
_entry.id   AF-A0AAD3NGD2-F1
#
_cell.length_a   1.000
_cell.length_b   1.000
_cell.length_c   1.000
_cell.angle_alpha   90.00
_cell.angle_beta   90.00
_cell.angle_gamma   90.00
#
_symmetry.space_group_name_H-M   'P 1'
#
loop_
_entity.id
_entity.type
_entity.pdbx_description
1 polymer ?
#
loop_
_entity_poly.entity_id
_entity_poly.type
_entity_poly.pdbx_seq_one_letter_code
_entity_poly.pdbx_strand_id
1 'polypeptide(L)'
;MRALKLTLSVCLATCFLTCLDSGDLQEMEVKPGADVLLQCQGPRDADIRLLKWSRPDLESEGYVYFFRDNHLYEDIQHPSFHGRVKLRDPHMKDEDFSVTLKNVIVNDTGRYECEIINSKTGGKPELISTINLKVTHLEMVRTEKTGMEGTTVEGKTVEMSAWT
;
A
#
# COMPACT_ATOMS: atom_id res chain seq x y z
N MET A 1 -13.91 -47.00 42.22
CA MET A 1 -13.18 -45.71 42.18
C MET A 1 -13.29 -45.13 40.78
N ARG A 2 -13.83 -43.91 40.68
CA ARG A 2 -13.77 -42.93 39.57
C ARG A 2 -14.09 -43.41 38.15
N ALA A 3 -15.32 -43.13 37.73
CA ALA A 3 -15.65 -42.89 36.33
C ALA A 3 -14.84 -41.67 35.82
N LEU A 4 -14.23 -41.80 34.65
CA LEU A 4 -13.65 -40.67 33.92
C LEU A 4 -14.47 -40.44 32.66
N LYS A 5 -15.31 -39.41 32.69
CA LYS A 5 -15.98 -38.88 31.50
C LYS A 5 -14.91 -38.19 30.66
N LEU A 6 -14.69 -38.63 29.42
CA LEU A 6 -14.07 -37.79 28.40
C LEU A 6 -15.15 -37.36 27.42
N THR A 7 -15.44 -36.07 27.45
CA THR A 7 -16.42 -35.37 26.63
C THR A 7 -16.05 -35.46 25.16
N LEU A 8 -17.04 -35.78 24.32
CA LEU A 8 -16.93 -35.77 22.86
C LEU A 8 -16.85 -34.30 22.41
N SER A 9 -15.64 -33.75 22.27
CA SER A 9 -15.45 -32.50 21.53
C SER A 9 -15.34 -32.88 20.06
N VAL A 10 -16.47 -32.80 19.35
CA VAL A 10 -16.45 -32.75 17.90
C VAL A 10 -15.91 -31.37 17.55
N CYS A 11 -14.58 -31.27 17.44
CA CYS A 11 -13.98 -30.13 16.77
C CYS A 11 -14.52 -30.17 15.34
N LEU A 12 -15.50 -29.32 15.06
CA LEU A 12 -15.81 -28.85 13.72
C LEU A 12 -14.55 -28.14 13.23
N ALA A 13 -13.56 -28.93 12.83
CA ALA A 13 -12.49 -28.51 11.96
C ALA A 13 -13.14 -28.32 10.59
N THR A 14 -13.96 -27.28 10.48
CA THR A 14 -14.25 -26.67 9.20
C THR A 14 -12.89 -26.22 8.71
N CYS A 15 -12.32 -27.02 7.81
CA CYS A 15 -11.25 -26.62 6.91
C CYS A 15 -11.66 -25.26 6.33
N PHE A 16 -11.18 -24.17 6.93
CA PHE A 16 -11.00 -22.92 6.21
C PHE A 16 -9.80 -23.15 5.27
N LEU A 17 -10.03 -24.03 4.29
CA LEU A 17 -9.26 -24.12 3.08
C LEU A 17 -9.62 -22.89 2.26
N THR A 18 -9.03 -21.76 2.63
CA THR A 18 -8.91 -20.61 1.73
C THR A 18 -7.43 -20.29 1.60
N CYS A 19 -6.68 -21.19 0.98
CA CYS A 19 -5.50 -20.78 0.23
C CYS A 19 -5.96 -20.52 -1.22
N LEU A 20 -6.70 -19.42 -1.38
CA LEU A 20 -6.70 -18.71 -2.65
C LEU A 20 -5.51 -17.77 -2.57
N ASP A 21 -4.35 -18.25 -3.02
CA ASP A 21 -3.21 -17.37 -3.29
C ASP A 21 -3.53 -16.60 -4.58
N SER A 22 -4.44 -15.65 -4.45
CA SER A 22 -4.71 -14.63 -5.46
C SER A 22 -3.85 -13.45 -5.07
N GLY A 23 -2.88 -13.08 -5.92
CA GLY A 23 -1.94 -11.99 -5.67
C GLY A 23 -2.64 -10.82 -4.96
N ASP A 24 -2.20 -10.54 -3.74
CA ASP A 24 -2.87 -9.63 -2.82
C ASP A 24 -2.84 -8.22 -3.42
N LEU A 25 -4.02 -7.72 -3.83
CA LEU A 25 -4.16 -6.35 -4.31
C LEU A 25 -4.24 -5.44 -3.08
N GLN A 26 -3.18 -4.67 -2.85
CA GLN A 26 -3.15 -3.70 -1.77
C GLN A 26 -3.62 -2.33 -2.25
N GLU A 27 -4.51 -1.68 -1.51
CA GLU A 27 -4.91 -0.29 -1.75
C GLU A 27 -4.26 0.63 -0.71
N MET A 28 -3.72 1.75 -1.16
CA MET A 28 -3.05 2.73 -0.31
C MET A 28 -3.47 4.15 -0.71
N GLU A 29 -3.95 4.93 0.25
CA GLU A 29 -4.26 6.35 0.05
C GLU A 29 -3.33 7.22 0.91
N VAL A 30 -2.66 8.19 0.28
CA VAL A 30 -1.68 9.06 0.93
C VAL A 30 -1.82 10.51 0.48
N LYS A 31 -1.26 11.41 1.27
CA LYS A 31 -1.14 12.83 0.92
C LYS A 31 0.11 13.06 0.06
N PRO A 32 0.08 14.04 -0.85
CA PRO A 32 1.29 14.51 -1.52
C PRO A 32 2.39 14.89 -0.53
N GLY A 33 3.63 14.62 -0.90
CA GLY A 33 4.83 14.88 -0.09
C GLY A 33 5.22 13.75 0.87
N ALA A 34 4.40 12.71 1.02
CA ALA A 34 4.74 11.55 1.84
C ALA A 34 5.81 10.66 1.17
N ASP A 35 6.55 9.92 2.00
CA ASP A 35 7.32 8.77 1.56
C ASP A 35 6.46 7.52 1.74
N VAL A 36 6.32 6.70 0.70
CA VAL A 36 5.48 5.50 0.72
C VAL A 36 6.33 4.24 0.61
N LEU A 37 5.98 3.23 1.39
CA LEU A 37 6.57 1.91 1.29
C LEU A 37 5.68 1.03 0.42
N LEU A 38 6.16 0.70 -0.78
CA LEU A 38 5.53 -0.28 -1.66
C LEU A 38 6.03 -1.66 -1.24
N GLN A 39 5.19 -2.40 -0.52
CA GLN A 39 5.56 -3.69 0.07
C GLN A 39 5.63 -4.80 -0.99
N CYS A 40 6.68 -5.61 -0.96
CA CYS A 40 6.77 -6.80 -1.79
C CYS A 40 7.55 -7.89 -1.04
N GLN A 41 6.83 -8.90 -0.59
CA GLN A 41 7.37 -10.00 0.20
C GLN A 41 7.47 -11.25 -0.68
N GLY A 42 8.69 -11.67 -0.97
CA GLY A 42 8.98 -12.79 -1.86
C GLY A 42 8.75 -14.18 -1.25
N PRO A 43 8.79 -15.23 -2.10
CA PRO A 43 8.80 -16.61 -1.64
C PRO A 43 10.13 -16.94 -0.96
N ARG A 44 10.08 -17.79 0.08
CA ARG A 44 11.28 -18.20 0.85
C ARG A 44 12.40 -18.77 -0.02
N ASP A 45 13.64 -18.49 0.40
CA ASP A 45 14.88 -18.96 -0.24
C ASP A 45 14.92 -18.59 -1.74
N ALA A 46 14.51 -17.36 -2.08
CA ALA A 46 14.56 -16.86 -3.44
C ALA A 46 15.96 -16.34 -3.78
N ASP A 47 16.68 -17.07 -4.64
CA ASP A 47 17.89 -16.56 -5.30
C ASP A 47 17.46 -15.64 -6.46
N ILE A 48 17.34 -14.34 -6.17
CA ILE A 48 16.83 -13.33 -7.10
C ILE A 48 17.85 -13.05 -8.20
N ARG A 49 17.40 -13.20 -9.45
CA ARG A 49 18.13 -12.82 -10.67
C ARG A 49 17.66 -11.50 -11.24
N LEU A 50 16.38 -11.19 -11.06
CA LEU A 50 15.77 -9.95 -11.50
C LEU A 50 14.72 -9.53 -10.47
N LEU A 51 14.70 -8.24 -10.14
CA LEU A 51 13.63 -7.55 -9.45
C LEU A 51 13.20 -6.35 -10.30
N LYS A 52 11.92 -6.32 -10.66
CA LYS A 52 11.29 -5.21 -11.37
C LYS A 52 10.15 -4.66 -10.54
N TRP A 53 10.15 -3.35 -10.35
CA TRP A 53 8.94 -2.61 -10.05
C TRP A 53 8.49 -1.86 -11.30
N SER A 54 7.26 -2.07 -11.73
CA SER A 54 6.67 -1.45 -12.92
C SER A 54 5.36 -0.73 -12.59
N ARG A 55 5.04 0.22 -13.47
CA ARG A 55 3.74 0.86 -13.61
C ARG A 55 3.19 0.40 -14.96
N PRO A 56 2.20 -0.49 -15.03
CA PRO A 56 1.71 -1.02 -16.32
C PRO A 56 1.21 0.07 -17.27
N ASP A 57 0.70 1.16 -16.72
CA ASP A 57 0.25 2.34 -17.48
C ASP A 57 1.40 3.22 -18.01
N LEU A 58 2.64 3.00 -17.55
CA LEU A 58 3.85 3.72 -17.98
C LEU A 58 4.95 2.79 -18.52
N GLU A 59 4.65 1.50 -18.74
CA GLU A 59 5.69 0.49 -18.99
C GLU A 59 6.51 0.76 -20.26
N SER A 60 5.91 1.39 -21.29
CA SER A 60 6.63 1.81 -22.50
C SER A 60 7.64 2.93 -22.29
N GLU A 61 7.55 3.64 -21.17
CA GLU A 61 8.38 4.81 -20.84
C GLU A 61 9.47 4.50 -19.80
N GLY A 62 9.46 3.28 -19.23
CA GLY A 62 10.51 2.78 -18.34
C GLY A 62 9.97 2.15 -17.05
N TYR A 63 10.89 1.73 -16.18
CA TYR A 63 10.56 1.06 -14.93
C TYR A 63 10.57 2.01 -13.73
N VAL A 64 9.87 1.62 -12.65
CA VAL A 64 9.96 2.31 -11.36
C VAL A 64 11.27 1.95 -10.67
N TYR A 65 11.66 0.66 -10.72
CA TYR A 65 12.93 0.14 -10.23
C TYR A 65 13.31 -1.11 -11.04
N PHE A 66 14.56 -1.22 -11.47
CA PHE A 66 15.02 -2.39 -12.21
C PHE A 66 16.40 -2.84 -11.73
N PHE A 67 16.44 -4.03 -11.14
CA PHE A 67 17.66 -4.65 -10.64
C PHE A 67 17.82 -6.03 -11.25
N ARG A 68 19.00 -6.33 -11.75
CA ARG A 68 19.31 -7.61 -12.39
C ARG A 68 20.76 -7.98 -12.19
N ASP A 69 21.01 -9.26 -11.89
CA ASP A 69 22.36 -9.83 -11.81
C ASP A 69 23.33 -8.97 -10.96
N ASN A 70 22.87 -8.52 -9.79
CA ASN A 70 23.57 -7.64 -8.85
C ASN A 70 23.88 -6.21 -9.35
N HIS A 71 23.13 -5.72 -10.34
CA HIS A 71 23.27 -4.37 -10.87
C HIS A 71 21.93 -3.63 -10.93
N LEU A 72 21.93 -2.36 -10.52
CA LEU A 72 20.81 -1.43 -10.66
C LEU A 72 20.93 -0.68 -11.99
N TYR A 73 19.90 -0.74 -12.83
CA TYR A 73 19.88 -0.08 -14.14
C TYR A 73 19.04 1.20 -14.08
N GLU A 74 19.70 2.33 -13.79
CA GLU A 74 19.04 3.64 -13.69
C GLU A 74 18.73 4.28 -15.05
N ASP A 75 19.40 3.82 -16.12
CA ASP A 75 19.27 4.33 -17.49
C ASP A 75 17.93 3.98 -18.15
N ILE A 76 17.29 2.91 -17.70
CA ILE A 76 15.95 2.45 -18.13
C ILE A 76 14.86 2.79 -17.11
N GLN A 77 15.20 3.54 -16.06
CA GLN A 77 14.23 4.01 -15.07
C GLN A 77 13.42 5.15 -15.68
N HIS A 78 12.10 5.11 -15.48
CA HIS A 78 11.21 6.16 -15.94
C HIS A 78 11.58 7.50 -15.24
N PRO A 79 11.75 8.63 -15.97
CA PRO A 79 12.34 9.86 -15.44
C PRO A 79 11.67 10.40 -14.17
N SER A 80 10.34 10.30 -14.07
CA SER A 80 9.58 10.71 -12.87
C SER A 80 10.04 10.03 -11.58
N PHE A 81 10.68 8.86 -11.62
CA PHE A 81 11.09 8.11 -10.43
C PHE A 81 12.57 8.28 -10.08
N HIS A 82 13.35 8.94 -10.94
CA HIS A 82 14.78 9.10 -10.77
C HIS A 82 15.12 9.83 -9.46
N GLY A 83 16.02 9.25 -8.67
CA GLY A 83 16.41 9.77 -7.35
C GLY A 83 15.35 9.68 -6.26
N ARG A 84 14.14 9.18 -6.56
CA ARG A 84 13.02 9.07 -5.59
C ARG A 84 12.77 7.65 -5.08
N VAL A 85 13.27 6.63 -5.76
CA VAL A 85 13.02 5.22 -5.40
C VAL A 85 14.25 4.58 -4.78
N LYS A 86 14.07 3.86 -3.67
CA LYS A 86 15.13 3.08 -3.02
C LYS A 86 14.61 1.74 -2.52
N LEU A 87 15.40 0.68 -2.64
CA LEU A 87 15.15 -0.56 -1.92
C LEU A 87 15.14 -0.31 -0.41
N ARG A 88 14.23 -0.99 0.31
CA ARG A 88 14.16 -0.93 1.77
C ARG A 88 15.42 -1.52 2.40
N ASP A 89 15.84 -2.71 1.95
CA ASP A 89 17.15 -3.29 2.27
C ASP A 89 17.91 -3.57 0.96
N PRO A 90 19.07 -2.93 0.73
CA PRO A 90 19.93 -3.21 -0.42
C PRO A 90 20.40 -4.66 -0.51
N HIS A 91 20.38 -5.41 0.59
CA HIS A 91 20.75 -6.81 0.63
C HIS A 91 19.56 -7.76 0.41
N MET A 92 18.33 -7.23 0.28
CA MET A 92 17.10 -8.00 0.07
C MET A 92 16.93 -9.15 1.09
N LYS A 93 17.27 -8.88 2.36
CA LYS A 93 17.16 -9.88 3.42
C LYS A 93 15.71 -10.23 3.68
N ASP A 94 15.49 -11.43 4.22
CA ASP A 94 14.17 -11.93 4.59
C ASP A 94 13.18 -11.83 3.42
N GLU A 95 13.68 -11.95 2.18
CA GLU A 95 12.90 -11.87 0.94
C GLU A 95 12.08 -10.57 0.81
N ASP A 96 12.55 -9.48 1.43
CA ASP A 96 11.93 -8.17 1.36
C ASP A 96 12.43 -7.39 0.13
N PHE A 97 11.58 -7.32 -0.89
CA PHE A 97 11.83 -6.60 -2.15
C PHE A 97 11.10 -5.25 -2.20
N SER A 98 10.67 -4.75 -1.04
CA SER A 98 9.93 -3.51 -0.93
C SER A 98 10.79 -2.32 -1.32
N VAL A 99 10.17 -1.33 -1.96
CA VAL A 99 10.81 -0.05 -2.28
C VAL A 99 10.13 1.09 -1.55
N THR A 100 10.92 2.07 -1.12
CA THR A 100 10.41 3.38 -0.70
C THR A 100 10.38 4.32 -1.90
N LEU A 101 9.20 4.83 -2.24
CA LEU A 101 9.01 5.93 -3.18
C LEU A 101 8.85 7.23 -2.40
N LYS A 102 9.77 8.17 -2.61
CA LYS A 102 9.86 9.40 -1.84
C LYS A 102 9.08 10.55 -2.43
N ASN A 103 8.60 11.42 -1.53
CA ASN A 103 7.96 12.69 -1.85
C ASN A 103 6.92 12.52 -2.97
N VAL A 104 5.91 11.68 -2.72
CA VAL A 104 4.91 11.32 -3.72
C VAL A 104 4.10 12.52 -4.18
N ILE A 105 3.76 12.56 -5.46
CA ILE A 105 2.91 13.58 -6.08
C ILE A 105 1.64 12.95 -6.64
N VAL A 106 0.65 13.77 -6.99
CA VAL A 106 -0.65 13.27 -7.52
C VAL A 106 -0.44 12.35 -8.75
N ASN A 107 0.52 12.66 -9.62
CA ASN A 107 0.86 11.85 -10.80
C ASN A 107 1.46 10.47 -10.46
N ASP A 108 1.94 10.27 -9.23
CA ASP A 108 2.38 8.95 -8.77
C ASP A 108 1.19 8.03 -8.48
N THR A 109 -0.05 8.53 -8.50
CA THR A 109 -1.25 7.70 -8.46
C THR A 109 -1.22 6.68 -9.59
N GLY A 110 -1.46 5.41 -9.27
CA GLY A 110 -1.44 4.33 -10.24
C GLY A 110 -1.25 2.96 -9.61
N ARG A 111 -1.20 1.94 -10.46
CA ARG A 111 -0.94 0.55 -10.07
C ARG A 111 0.54 0.26 -10.19
N TYR A 112 1.12 -0.29 -9.13
CA TYR A 112 2.52 -0.69 -9.03
C TYR A 112 2.59 -2.20 -8.92
N GLU A 113 3.47 -2.81 -9.70
CA GLU A 113 3.63 -4.27 -9.75
C GLU A 113 5.08 -4.63 -9.42
N CYS A 114 5.24 -5.56 -8.49
CA CYS A 114 6.52 -6.16 -8.14
C CYS A 114 6.65 -7.53 -8.81
N GLU A 115 7.59 -7.66 -9.72
CA GLU A 115 7.88 -8.91 -10.41
C GLU A 115 9.32 -9.36 -10.16
N ILE A 116 9.50 -10.66 -9.93
CA ILE A 116 10.81 -11.25 -9.75
C ILE A 116 11.09 -12.36 -10.75
N ILE A 117 12.36 -12.60 -11.04
CA ILE A 117 12.84 -13.88 -11.57
C ILE A 117 13.81 -14.44 -10.56
N ASN A 118 13.58 -15.68 -10.13
CA ASN A 118 14.50 -16.39 -9.24
C ASN A 118 15.04 -17.65 -9.92
N SER A 119 16.02 -18.31 -9.30
CA SER A 119 16.65 -19.53 -9.87
C SER A 119 15.66 -20.68 -10.11
N LYS A 120 14.52 -20.71 -9.40
CA LYS A 120 13.50 -21.76 -9.47
C LYS A 120 12.48 -21.52 -10.59
N THR A 121 12.26 -20.27 -11.03
CA THR A 121 11.22 -19.94 -12.04
C THR A 121 11.64 -20.23 -13.48
N GLY A 122 12.87 -20.72 -13.71
CA GLY A 122 13.34 -21.08 -15.05
C GLY A 122 13.38 -19.88 -16.01
N GLY A 123 13.60 -18.67 -15.48
CA GLY A 123 13.64 -17.43 -16.25
C GLY A 123 12.27 -16.78 -16.50
N LYS A 124 11.18 -17.34 -15.96
CA LYS A 124 9.86 -16.71 -16.06
C LYS A 124 9.68 -15.67 -14.94
N PRO A 125 9.20 -14.45 -15.27
CA PRO A 125 8.76 -13.50 -14.26
C PRO A 125 7.59 -14.04 -13.44
N GLU A 126 7.62 -13.78 -12.14
CA GLU A 126 6.56 -14.08 -11.18
C GLU A 126 6.09 -12.75 -10.57
N LEU A 127 4.80 -12.46 -10.67
CA LEU A 127 4.17 -11.30 -10.03
C LEU A 127 3.95 -11.60 -8.55
N ILE A 128 4.60 -10.82 -7.68
CA ILE A 128 4.60 -11.03 -6.23
C ILE A 128 3.60 -10.11 -5.53
N SER A 129 3.51 -8.85 -5.97
CA SER A 129 2.62 -7.87 -5.34
C SER A 129 2.06 -6.89 -6.35
N THR A 130 0.82 -6.47 -6.11
CA THR A 130 0.15 -5.40 -6.86
C THR A 130 -0.39 -4.37 -5.87
N ILE A 131 0.00 -3.11 -6.04
CA ILE A 131 -0.40 -2.02 -5.14
C ILE A 131 -1.05 -0.90 -5.95
N ASN A 132 -2.27 -0.52 -5.60
CA ASN A 132 -2.92 0.69 -6.09
C ASN A 132 -2.63 1.84 -5.13
N LEU A 133 -1.76 2.75 -5.56
CA LEU A 133 -1.46 3.98 -4.83
C LEU A 133 -2.40 5.09 -5.29
N LYS A 134 -3.10 5.71 -4.35
CA LYS A 134 -3.89 6.93 -4.54
C LYS A 134 -3.25 8.09 -3.78
N VAL A 135 -2.79 9.09 -4.51
CA VAL A 135 -2.24 10.32 -3.92
C VAL A 135 -3.28 11.43 -4.07
N THR A 136 -3.84 11.90 -2.97
CA THR A 136 -4.90 12.93 -2.98
C THR A 136 -4.73 13.96 -1.86
N HIS A 137 -5.16 15.19 -2.13
CA HIS A 137 -5.32 16.19 -1.10
C HIS A 137 -6.62 15.87 -0.34
N LEU A 138 -6.53 15.35 0.88
CA LEU A 138 -7.73 15.14 1.71
C LEU A 138 -8.46 16.47 1.87
N GLU A 139 -9.70 16.54 1.40
CA GLU A 139 -10.55 17.69 1.63
C GLU A 139 -10.93 17.72 3.12
N MET A 140 -10.69 18.85 3.78
CA MET A 140 -11.25 19.08 5.11
C MET A 140 -12.76 19.22 4.96
N VAL A 141 -13.50 18.16 5.25
CA VAL A 141 -14.96 18.24 5.38
C VAL A 141 -15.25 19.19 6.53
N ARG A 142 -15.62 20.44 6.21
CA ARG A 142 -16.25 21.34 7.18
C ARG A 142 -17.61 20.74 7.50
N THR A 143 -17.72 20.07 8.64
CA THR A 143 -19.04 19.85 9.25
C THR A 143 -19.57 21.22 9.67
N GLU A 144 -20.34 21.85 8.78
CA GLU A 144 -21.24 22.92 9.18
C GLU A 144 -22.30 22.28 10.09
N LYS A 145 -22.16 22.46 11.40
CA LYS A 145 -23.25 22.18 12.34
C LYS A 145 -24.31 23.25 12.13
N THR A 146 -25.28 22.99 11.26
CA THR A 146 -26.51 23.78 11.17
C THR A 146 -27.40 23.37 12.35
N GLY A 147 -27.09 23.89 13.54
CA GLY A 147 -27.97 23.82 14.70
C GLY A 147 -29.01 24.92 14.60
N MET A 148 -30.22 24.58 14.14
CA MET A 148 -31.40 25.41 14.26
C MET A 148 -32.22 24.87 15.44
N GLU A 149 -32.28 25.60 16.54
CA GLU A 149 -33.30 25.37 17.57
C GLU A 149 -33.77 26.73 18.12
N GLY A 150 -35.07 26.97 17.98
CA GLY A 150 -35.74 28.19 18.39
C GLY A 150 -36.45 28.04 19.73
N THR A 151 -36.32 29.12 20.51
CA THR A 151 -37.32 29.74 21.40
C THR A 151 -37.74 29.06 22.71
N THR A 152 -37.40 29.69 23.83
CA THR A 152 -38.37 30.14 24.85
C THR A 152 -37.84 31.41 25.53
N VAL A 153 -38.71 32.41 25.68
CA VAL A 153 -38.46 33.73 26.26
C VAL A 153 -38.78 33.70 27.74
N GLU A 154 -37.88 34.16 28.61
CA GLU A 154 -38.27 34.79 29.87
C GLU A 154 -37.23 35.82 30.36
N GLY A 155 -37.61 37.11 30.27
CA GLY A 155 -37.24 38.19 31.20
C GLY A 155 -35.78 38.65 31.33
N LYS A 156 -35.33 39.56 30.43
CA LYS A 156 -34.73 40.85 30.84
C LYS A 156 -34.42 41.75 29.63
N THR A 157 -35.03 42.92 29.62
CA THR A 157 -34.68 44.06 28.76
C THR A 157 -33.33 44.63 29.20
N VAL A 158 -32.33 44.74 28.32
CA VAL A 158 -31.37 45.86 28.30
C VAL A 158 -30.85 46.12 26.88
N GLU A 159 -31.20 47.33 26.41
CA GLU A 159 -30.68 48.22 25.36
C GLU A 159 -29.99 47.75 24.07
N MET A 160 -30.53 48.30 22.98
CA MET A 160 -30.00 48.38 21.64
C MET A 160 -28.80 49.34 21.59
N SER A 161 -27.71 48.96 20.94
CA SER A 161 -26.81 49.94 20.33
C SER A 161 -26.35 49.43 18.96
N ALA A 162 -26.66 50.22 17.93
CA ALA A 162 -26.22 50.03 16.56
C ALA A 162 -25.06 50.99 16.29
N TRP A 163 -23.94 50.51 15.74
CA TRP A 163 -22.87 51.37 15.23
C TRP A 163 -22.28 50.80 13.94
N THR A 164 -22.54 51.56 12.86
CA THR A 164 -21.95 51.68 11.49
C THR A 164 -21.31 50.49 10.81
#